data_AF-A0A8B6FDY7-F1
#
_entry.id   AF-A0A8B6FDY7-F1
#
_cell.length_a   1.000
_cell.length_b   1.000
_cell.length_c   1.000
_cell.angle_alpha   90.00
_cell.angle_beta   90.00
_cell.angle_gamma   90.00
#
_symmetry.space_group_name_H-M   'P 1'
#
loop_
_entity.id
_entity.type
_entity.pdbx_description
1 polymer ?
#
loop_
_entity_poly.entity_id
_entity_poly.type
_entity_poly.pdbx_seq_one_letter_code
_entity_poly.pdbx_strand_id
1 'polypeptide(L)'
;MASDILINPSVLKKCIGGSEQTFIEAIENAANVNTRLCIERKMRLPFLDSQTGVAQNHTALWHPYKDRQQGQCKGQLYSYPVKRWKKKKRLAFMNAECKKTSDIETGEADNIIHTCIGAT
;
A
#
# COMPACT_ATOMS: atom_id res chain seq x y z
N MET A 1 10.43 -5.49 -17.06
CA MET A 1 11.49 -4.56 -17.51
C MET A 1 10.98 -3.16 -17.26
N ALA A 2 11.60 -2.41 -16.36
CA ALA A 2 11.27 -1.00 -16.20
C ALA A 2 11.60 -0.32 -17.53
N SER A 3 10.61 0.20 -18.22
CA SER A 3 10.87 1.10 -19.34
C SER A 3 11.54 2.33 -18.74
N ASP A 4 12.83 2.49 -19.00
CA ASP A 4 13.54 3.72 -18.70
C ASP A 4 12.76 4.85 -19.36
N ILE A 5 12.10 5.67 -18.53
CA ILE A 5 11.37 6.84 -19.00
C ILE A 5 12.46 7.75 -19.55
N LEU A 6 12.63 7.77 -20.87
CA LEU A 6 13.51 8.71 -21.56
C LEU A 6 12.86 10.10 -21.45
N ILE A 7 13.05 10.73 -20.28
CA ILE A 7 12.56 12.08 -20.03
C ILE A 7 13.34 13.01 -20.94
N ASN A 8 12.66 13.57 -21.94
CA ASN A 8 13.29 14.49 -22.88
C ASN A 8 13.74 15.77 -22.13
N PRO A 9 15.05 16.07 -22.06
CA PRO A 9 15.56 17.18 -21.27
C PRO A 9 15.09 18.55 -21.78
N SER A 10 14.68 18.65 -23.05
CA SER A 10 14.10 19.87 -23.62
C SER A 10 12.68 20.15 -23.12
N VAL A 11 11.92 19.10 -22.78
CA VAL A 11 10.57 19.22 -22.19
C VAL A 11 10.68 19.64 -20.73
N LEU A 12 11.62 19.07 -19.97
CA LEU A 12 11.92 19.51 -18.59
C LEU A 12 12.27 21.01 -18.53
N LYS A 13 13.15 21.49 -19.43
CA LYS A 13 13.50 22.91 -19.52
C LYS A 13 12.35 23.83 -19.95
N LYS A 14 11.36 23.32 -20.69
CA LYS A 14 10.16 24.09 -21.09
C LYS A 14 9.09 24.14 -20.02
N CYS A 15 8.90 23.05 -19.27
CA CYS A 15 7.89 22.96 -18.21
C CYS A 15 8.30 23.71 -16.94
N ILE A 16 9.61 23.90 -16.76
CA ILE A 16 10.21 24.44 -15.56
C ILE A 16 11.03 25.63 -16.03
N GLY A 17 10.41 26.80 -16.13
CA GLY A 17 11.04 28.02 -16.64
C GLY A 17 12.17 28.59 -15.76
N GLY A 18 12.94 27.73 -15.08
CA GLY A 18 14.02 28.06 -14.16
C GLY A 18 15.33 27.32 -14.47
N SER A 19 16.40 27.68 -13.76
CA SER A 19 17.70 26.99 -13.87
C SER A 19 17.62 25.56 -13.34
N GLU A 20 18.55 24.69 -13.73
CA GLU A 20 18.66 23.32 -13.23
C GLU A 20 18.67 23.25 -11.69
N GLN A 21 19.29 24.24 -11.04
CA GLN A 21 19.31 24.38 -9.59
C GLN A 21 17.90 24.56 -8.99
N THR A 22 17.05 25.39 -9.60
CA THR A 22 15.67 25.57 -9.14
C THR A 22 14.82 24.31 -9.29
N PHE A 23 15.11 23.48 -10.29
CA PHE A 23 14.43 22.20 -10.45
C PHE A 23 14.80 21.20 -9.36
N ILE A 24 16.09 21.12 -9.04
CA ILE A 24 16.59 20.26 -7.96
C ILE A 24 15.96 20.66 -6.63
N GLU A 25 15.98 21.96 -6.31
CA GLU A 25 15.35 22.50 -5.09
C GLU A 25 13.85 22.21 -5.03
N ALA A 26 13.14 22.31 -6.16
CA ALA A 26 11.72 21.99 -6.22
C ALA A 26 11.45 20.50 -5.95
N ILE A 27 12.28 19.59 -6.49
CA ILE A 27 12.18 18.15 -6.22
C ILE A 27 12.43 17.85 -4.74
N GLU A 28 13.48 18.44 -4.16
CA GLU A 28 13.81 18.24 -2.75
C GLU A 28 12.69 18.75 -1.83
N ASN A 29 12.12 19.92 -2.14
CA ASN A 29 10.97 20.44 -1.41
C ASN A 29 9.76 19.51 -1.54
N ALA A 30 9.46 19.00 -2.74
CA ALA A 30 8.38 18.04 -2.95
C ALA A 30 8.61 16.75 -2.14
N ALA A 31 9.83 16.22 -2.09
CA ALA A 31 10.19 15.05 -1.29
C ALA A 31 10.03 15.31 0.22
N ASN A 32 10.42 16.49 0.69
CA ASN A 32 10.26 16.92 2.08
C ASN A 32 8.78 17.02 2.47
N VAL A 33 7.95 17.63 1.63
CA VAL A 33 6.49 17.70 1.84
C VAL A 33 5.87 16.30 1.86
N ASN A 34 6.23 15.42 0.92
CA ASN A 34 5.75 14.04 0.90
C ASN A 34 6.10 13.28 2.18
N THR A 35 7.31 13.48 2.70
CA THR A 35 7.76 12.87 3.95
C THR A 35 6.93 13.34 5.14
N ARG A 36 6.72 14.67 5.26
CA ARG A 36 5.88 15.25 6.31
C ARG A 36 4.44 14.74 6.24
N LEU A 37 3.85 14.70 5.06
CA LEU A 37 2.50 14.18 4.84
C LEU A 37 2.36 12.70 5.25
N CYS A 38 3.36 11.88 4.93
CA CYS A 38 3.39 10.46 5.34
C CYS A 38 3.45 10.30 6.86
N ILE A 39 4.25 11.12 7.54
CA ILE A 39 4.35 11.11 9.00
C ILE A 39 3.01 11.53 9.61
N GLU A 40 2.45 12.67 9.21
CA GLU A 40 1.17 13.15 9.72
C GLU A 40 0.04 12.13 9.50
N ARG A 41 0.00 11.49 8.33
CA ARG A 41 -0.99 10.44 8.04
C ARG A 41 -0.88 9.27 9.00
N LYS A 42 0.34 8.78 9.28
CA LYS A 42 0.56 7.68 10.23
C LYS A 42 0.22 8.07 11.67
N MET A 43 0.52 9.31 12.04
CA MET A 43 0.24 9.83 13.40
C MET A 43 -1.26 9.98 13.69
N ARG A 44 -2.10 10.16 12.67
CA ARG A 44 -3.56 10.31 12.82
C ARG A 44 -4.34 8.98 12.82
N LEU A 45 -3.69 7.85 12.55
CA LEU A 45 -4.35 6.54 12.57
C LEU A 45 -4.34 5.93 13.98
N PRO A 46 -5.39 5.17 14.38
CA PRO A 46 -6.59 4.84 13.60
C PRO A 46 -7.61 5.99 13.54
N PHE A 47 -8.33 6.11 12.42
CA PHE A 47 -9.41 7.09 12.25
C PHE A 47 -10.71 6.57 12.85
N LEU A 48 -11.31 7.29 13.79
CA LEU A 48 -12.56 6.88 14.42
C LEU A 48 -13.76 7.44 13.64
N ASP A 49 -14.50 6.56 12.98
CA ASP A 49 -15.73 6.94 12.27
C ASP A 49 -16.92 7.05 13.25
N SER A 50 -17.46 8.26 13.37
CA SER A 50 -18.58 8.57 14.27
C SER A 50 -19.89 7.85 13.94
N GLN A 51 -20.14 7.50 12.67
CA GLN A 51 -21.41 6.88 12.29
C GLN A 51 -21.40 5.36 12.50
N THR A 52 -20.27 4.70 12.23
CA THR A 52 -20.14 3.23 12.34
C THR A 52 -19.49 2.77 13.64
N GLY A 53 -18.83 3.67 14.37
CA GLY A 53 -18.03 3.32 15.55
C GLY A 53 -16.76 2.52 15.22
N VAL A 54 -16.39 2.40 13.94
CA VAL A 54 -15.22 1.62 13.51
C VAL A 54 -13.97 2.51 13.57
N ALA A 55 -12.93 2.01 14.25
CA ALA A 55 -11.59 2.58 14.19
C ALA A 55 -10.88 2.08 12.90
N GLN A 56 -10.98 2.87 11.84
CA GLN A 56 -10.48 2.56 10.51
C GLN A 56 -8.97 2.68 10.41
N ASN A 57 -8.37 1.76 9.67
CA ASN A 57 -6.96 1.76 9.27
C ASN A 57 -6.85 1.55 7.75
N HIS A 58 -5.63 1.44 7.23
CA HIS A 58 -5.41 1.07 5.83
C HIS A 58 -6.14 -0.24 5.48
N THR A 59 -6.80 -0.25 4.33
CA THR A 59 -7.60 -1.37 3.84
C THR A 59 -7.19 -1.76 2.42
N ALA A 60 -7.38 -3.04 2.08
CA ALA A 60 -7.07 -3.60 0.76
C ALA A 60 -8.34 -3.94 -0.04
N LEU A 61 -9.46 -3.24 0.23
CA LEU A 61 -10.73 -3.49 -0.46
C LEU A 61 -10.73 -3.03 -1.92
N TRP A 62 -9.94 -2.00 -2.23
CA TRP A 62 -9.86 -1.42 -3.56
C TRP A 62 -8.80 -2.14 -4.39
N HIS A 63 -9.24 -2.93 -5.36
CA HIS A 63 -8.37 -3.59 -6.32
C HIS A 63 -8.49 -2.96 -7.72
N PRO A 64 -7.36 -2.63 -8.38
CA PRO A 64 -7.39 -2.18 -9.76
C PRO A 64 -7.85 -3.32 -10.69
N TYR A 65 -8.40 -2.96 -11.85
CA TYR A 65 -8.92 -3.93 -12.82
C TYR A 65 -7.86 -4.94 -13.28
N LYS A 66 -6.60 -4.52 -13.37
CA LYS A 66 -5.46 -5.37 -13.76
C LYS A 66 -5.22 -6.55 -12.80
N ASP A 67 -5.69 -6.45 -11.55
CA ASP A 67 -5.55 -7.52 -10.55
C ASP A 67 -6.71 -8.53 -10.62
N ARG A 68 -7.70 -8.28 -11.50
CA ARG A 68 -8.81 -9.19 -11.73
C ARG A 68 -8.30 -10.44 -12.46
N GLN A 69 -8.58 -11.59 -11.87
CA GLN A 69 -8.23 -12.90 -12.40
C GLN A 69 -9.50 -13.70 -12.67
N GLN A 70 -9.36 -14.78 -13.45
CA GLN A 70 -10.45 -15.73 -13.66
C GLN A 70 -10.87 -16.40 -12.34
N GLY A 71 -12.15 -16.75 -12.23
CA GLY A 71 -12.66 -17.53 -11.10
C GLY A 71 -11.95 -18.88 -10.95
N GLN A 72 -11.68 -19.27 -9.70
CA GLN A 72 -10.95 -20.51 -9.37
C GLN A 72 -11.91 -21.65 -9.00
N CYS A 73 -13.12 -21.32 -8.56
CA CYS A 73 -14.14 -22.28 -8.17
C CYS A 73 -15.37 -22.23 -9.12
N LYS A 74 -16.12 -23.34 -9.20
CA LYS A 74 -17.36 -23.40 -9.98
C LYS A 74 -18.35 -22.34 -9.49
N GLY A 75 -18.86 -21.50 -10.40
CA GLY A 75 -19.78 -20.39 -10.08
C GLY A 75 -19.11 -19.07 -9.73
N GLN A 76 -17.78 -19.01 -9.69
CA GLN A 76 -17.03 -17.77 -9.49
C GLN A 76 -16.71 -17.12 -10.85
N LEU A 77 -17.10 -15.85 -11.04
CA LEU A 77 -16.76 -15.11 -12.26
C LEU A 77 -15.32 -14.60 -12.20
N TYR A 78 -14.96 -13.98 -11.08
CA TYR A 78 -13.66 -13.33 -10.90
C TYR A 78 -13.04 -13.64 -9.56
N SER A 79 -11.72 -13.55 -9.56
CA SER A 79 -10.86 -13.75 -8.39
C SER A 79 -9.90 -12.57 -8.24
N TYR A 80 -9.55 -12.24 -7.00
CA TYR A 80 -8.57 -11.19 -6.67
C TYR A 80 -7.53 -11.74 -5.69
N PRO A 81 -6.29 -11.21 -5.71
CA PRO A 81 -5.22 -11.67 -4.81
C PRO A 81 -5.55 -11.35 -3.35
N VAL A 82 -5.35 -12.32 -2.45
CA VAL A 82 -5.59 -12.16 -1.00
C VAL A 82 -4.29 -11.87 -0.27
N LYS A 83 -4.39 -11.00 0.73
CA LYS A 83 -3.32 -10.80 1.71
C LYS A 83 -3.27 -11.96 2.71
N ARG A 84 -2.14 -12.65 2.77
CA ARG A 84 -1.91 -13.71 3.76
C ARG A 84 -1.92 -13.11 5.16
N TRP A 85 -2.58 -13.77 6.10
CA TRP A 85 -2.67 -13.34 7.49
C TRP A 85 -2.45 -14.54 8.42
N LYS A 86 -1.94 -14.28 9.62
CA LYS A 86 -1.74 -15.29 10.67
C LYS A 86 -2.14 -14.73 12.01
N LYS A 87 -3.06 -15.41 12.70
CA LYS A 87 -3.44 -15.05 14.08
C LYS A 87 -2.27 -15.33 15.02
N LYS A 88 -1.83 -14.34 15.79
CA LYS A 88 -0.80 -14.52 16.82
C LYS A 88 -1.34 -15.42 17.94
N LYS A 89 -0.61 -16.48 18.31
CA LYS A 89 -0.93 -17.34 19.45
C LYS A 89 -0.60 -16.58 20.74
N ARG A 90 -1.59 -16.36 21.60
CA ARG A 90 -1.36 -15.81 22.95
C ARG A 90 -0.79 -16.93 23.82
N LEU A 91 0.48 -16.83 24.20
CA LEU A 91 1.01 -17.66 25.28
C LEU A 91 0.48 -17.05 26.58
N ALA A 92 -0.45 -17.74 27.23
CA ALA A 92 -1.17 -17.18 28.38
C ALA A 92 -0.23 -16.87 29.56
N PHE A 93 0.86 -17.63 29.71
CA PHE A 93 1.83 -17.46 30.79
C PHE A 93 3.18 -17.96 30.32
N MET A 94 4.01 -17.09 29.75
CA MET A 94 5.47 -17.25 29.74
C MET A 94 6.06 -15.88 29.44
N ASN A 95 6.88 -15.39 30.38
CA ASN A 95 7.79 -14.27 30.20
C ASN A 95 8.83 -14.62 29.13
N ALA A 96 8.40 -14.71 27.88
CA ALA A 96 9.30 -14.67 26.75
C ALA A 96 9.22 -13.23 26.26
N GLU A 97 10.32 -12.50 26.39
CA GLU A 97 10.53 -11.20 25.74
C GLU A 97 10.01 -11.30 24.32
N CYS A 98 8.80 -10.77 24.10
CA CYS A 98 8.21 -10.70 22.78
C CYS A 98 9.04 -9.67 22.06
N LYS A 99 10.14 -10.10 21.42
CA LYS A 99 10.86 -9.31 20.44
C LYS A 99 9.77 -8.68 19.58
N LYS A 100 9.68 -7.35 19.59
CA LYS A 100 8.83 -6.61 18.68
C LYS A 100 9.35 -7.01 17.31
N THR A 101 8.77 -8.06 16.73
CA THR A 101 8.89 -8.31 15.31
C THR A 101 8.26 -7.06 14.72
N SER A 102 9.12 -6.13 14.31
CA SER A 102 8.79 -5.03 13.41
C SER A 102 7.69 -5.50 12.49
N ASP A 103 6.62 -4.71 12.40
CA ASP A 103 5.47 -4.93 11.54
C ASP A 103 5.87 -5.83 10.38
N ILE A 104 5.49 -7.11 10.46
CA ILE A 104 5.82 -8.07 9.42
C ILE A 104 4.95 -7.61 8.26
N GLU A 105 5.48 -6.68 7.46
CA GLU A 105 5.24 -6.57 6.04
C GLU A 105 5.46 -7.98 5.54
N THR A 106 4.36 -8.73 5.51
CA THR A 106 4.35 -10.10 5.07
C THR A 106 4.69 -10.01 3.60
N GLY A 107 5.97 -10.22 3.31
CA GLY A 107 6.52 -10.18 1.99
C GLY A 107 5.70 -11.04 1.04
N GLU A 108 5.74 -10.63 -0.22
CA GLU A 108 5.50 -11.47 -1.39
C GLU A 108 5.96 -12.90 -1.10
N ALA A 109 4.99 -13.76 -0.81
CA ALA A 109 5.21 -15.18 -0.70
C ALA A 109 4.11 -15.82 -1.52
N ASP A 110 4.45 -16.02 -2.80
CA ASP A 110 3.70 -16.56 -3.93
C ASP A 110 3.01 -17.90 -3.62
N ASN A 111 1.92 -17.82 -2.87
CA ASN A 111 0.86 -18.81 -2.86
C ASN A 111 -0.43 -18.01 -2.74
N ILE A 112 -1.03 -17.72 -3.89
CA ILE A 112 -2.17 -16.82 -4.05
C ILE A 112 -3.38 -17.50 -3.41
N ILE A 113 -3.71 -17.11 -2.19
CA ILE A 113 -5.07 -17.29 -1.68
C ILE A 113 -5.92 -16.28 -2.46
N HIS A 114 -7.11 -16.67 -2.89
CA HIS A 114 -7.96 -15.89 -3.78
C HIS A 114 -9.24 -15.46 -3.05
N THR A 115 -9.65 -14.19 -3.17
CA THR A 115 -10.93 -13.71 -2.60
C THR A 115 -12.02 -14.08 -3.59
N CYS A 116 -13.00 -14.87 -3.14
CA CYS A 116 -14.13 -15.25 -3.96
C CYS A 116 -15.20 -14.16 -3.94
N ILE A 117 -15.54 -13.60 -5.10
CA ILE A 117 -16.80 -12.87 -5.29
C ILE A 117 -17.71 -13.81 -6.09
N GLY A 118 -18.69 -14.40 -5.40
CA GLY A 118 -19.71 -15.24 -6.02
C GLY A 118 -20.72 -14.39 -6.80
N ALA A 119 -21.25 -14.93 -7.90
CA ALA A 119 -22.53 -14.45 -8.42
C ALA A 119 -23.63 -14.94 -7.48
N THR A 120 -24.41 -14.01 -6.94
CA THR A 120 -25.71 -14.30 -6.30
C THR A 120 -26.67 -14.88 -7.31
#